data_AF-A0A0G4NRY5-F1
#
_entry.id   AF-A0A0G4NRY5-F1
#
_cell.length_a   1.000
_cell.length_b   1.000
_cell.length_c   1.000
_cell.angle_alpha   90.00
_cell.angle_beta   90.00
_cell.angle_gamma   90.00
#
_symmetry.space_group_name_H-M   'P 1'
#
loop_
_entity.id
_entity.type
_entity.pdbx_description
1 polymer ?
#
loop_
_entity_poly.entity_id
_entity_poly.type
_entity_poly.pdbx_seq_one_letter_code
_entity_poly.pdbx_strand_id
1 'polypeptide(L)'
;EEAKLSIFQSVDAPRSVNEEGMGRFLSGITDEMKQTRREQLLDVTKEQVRAVAQKYLVDGLKKEEERVAFLGEKRAWVDGSWKVQEMDIQGAEE
;
A
#
# COMPACT_ATOMS: atom_id res chain seq x y z
N GLU A 1 1.97 -3.20 -19.47
CA GLU A 1 3.00 -4.25 -19.43
C GLU A 1 4.04 -4.06 -18.32
N GLU A 2 4.81 -2.97 -18.28
CA GLU A 2 5.88 -2.78 -17.26
C GLU A 2 5.42 -2.89 -15.80
N ALA A 3 4.27 -2.29 -15.45
CA ALA A 3 3.71 -2.41 -14.10
C ALA A 3 3.35 -3.86 -13.72
N LYS A 4 2.87 -4.67 -14.68
CA LYS A 4 2.60 -6.10 -14.44
C LYS A 4 3.90 -6.83 -14.15
N LEU A 5 4.94 -6.58 -14.96
CA LEU A 5 6.26 -7.20 -14.78
C LEU A 5 6.84 -6.89 -13.39
N SER A 6 6.77 -5.63 -12.95
CA SER A 6 7.24 -5.21 -11.62
C SER A 6 6.46 -5.90 -10.48
N ILE A 7 5.13 -6.05 -10.61
CA ILE A 7 4.33 -6.77 -9.61
C ILE A 7 4.75 -8.24 -9.53
N PHE A 8 4.91 -8.92 -10.67
CA PHE A 8 5.26 -10.35 -10.69
C PHE A 8 6.66 -10.66 -10.17
N GLN A 9 7.61 -9.73 -10.29
CA GLN A 9 8.92 -9.86 -9.64
C GLN A 9 8.82 -10.08 -8.13
N SER A 10 7.86 -9.44 -7.46
CA SER A 10 7.64 -9.61 -6.02
C SER A 10 6.78 -10.84 -5.68
N VAL A 11 5.78 -11.15 -6.51
CA VAL A 11 4.84 -12.27 -6.27
C VAL A 11 5.55 -13.62 -6.44
N ASP A 12 6.45 -13.71 -7.41
CA ASP A 12 7.19 -14.93 -7.76
C ASP A 12 8.58 -15.00 -7.14
N ALA A 13 8.91 -14.05 -6.27
CA ALA A 13 10.19 -14.06 -5.58
C ALA A 13 10.35 -15.36 -4.75
N PRO A 14 11.56 -15.95 -4.74
CA PRO A 14 11.84 -17.12 -3.92
C PRO A 14 11.61 -16.79 -2.45
N ARG A 15 10.96 -17.71 -1.72
CA ARG A 15 10.73 -17.60 -0.29
C ARG A 15 11.69 -18.50 0.45
N SER A 16 12.12 -18.06 1.63
CA SER A 16 12.92 -18.91 2.50
C SER A 16 12.07 -20.04 3.07
N VAL A 17 12.72 -21.15 3.37
CA VAL A 17 12.07 -22.38 3.88
C VAL A 17 11.29 -22.15 5.19
N ASN A 18 11.71 -21.20 6.02
CA ASN A 18 11.02 -20.84 7.27
C ASN A 18 9.77 -19.97 7.07
N GLU A 19 9.60 -19.36 5.90
CA GLU A 19 8.42 -18.56 5.55
C GLU A 19 7.36 -19.38 4.79
N GLU A 20 7.70 -20.59 4.38
CA GLU A 20 6.79 -21.50 3.72
C GLU A 20 5.61 -21.84 4.64
N GLY A 21 4.39 -21.76 4.11
CA GLY A 21 3.17 -22.02 4.88
C GLY A 21 2.72 -20.91 5.85
N MET A 22 3.54 -19.89 6.16
CA MET A 22 3.17 -18.83 7.12
C MET A 22 1.93 -18.03 6.71
N GLY A 23 1.72 -17.81 5.41
CA GLY A 23 0.51 -17.14 4.91
C GLY A 23 -0.76 -17.94 5.22
N ARG A 24 -0.72 -19.27 5.11
CA ARG A 24 -1.84 -20.15 5.46
C ARG A 24 -2.04 -20.20 6.98
N PHE A 25 -0.95 -20.28 7.74
CA PHE A 25 -1.00 -20.36 9.19
C PHE A 25 -1.56 -19.09 9.86
N LEU A 26 -1.04 -17.91 9.49
CA LEU A 26 -1.40 -16.64 10.13
C LEU A 26 -2.69 -16.02 9.62
N SER A 27 -3.00 -16.22 8.33
CA SER A 27 -4.08 -15.48 7.64
C SER A 27 -5.03 -16.36 6.84
N GLY A 28 -4.85 -17.69 6.87
CA GLY A 28 -5.71 -18.63 6.15
C GLY A 28 -5.57 -18.60 4.63
N ILE A 29 -4.56 -17.90 4.09
CA ILE A 29 -4.37 -17.77 2.63
C ILE A 29 -3.87 -19.09 2.06
N THR A 30 -4.70 -19.74 1.24
CA THR A 30 -4.36 -20.99 0.55
C THR A 30 -3.62 -20.73 -0.77
N ASP A 31 -3.06 -21.78 -1.36
CA ASP A 31 -2.35 -21.66 -2.64
C ASP A 31 -3.32 -21.43 -3.81
N GLU A 32 -4.55 -21.95 -3.73
CA GLU A 32 -5.62 -21.66 -4.69
C GLU A 32 -5.99 -20.17 -4.69
N MET A 33 -6.04 -19.54 -3.51
CA MET A 33 -6.28 -18.10 -3.39
C MET A 33 -5.14 -17.29 -4.02
N LYS A 34 -3.89 -17.72 -3.83
CA LYS A 34 -2.71 -17.09 -4.46
C LYS A 34 -2.74 -17.23 -5.98
N GLN A 35 -3.07 -18.42 -6.48
CA GLN A 35 -3.17 -18.69 -7.91
C GLN A 35 -4.30 -17.88 -8.56
N THR A 36 -5.47 -17.82 -7.92
CA THR A 36 -6.60 -17.00 -8.37
C THR A 36 -6.20 -15.52 -8.47
N ARG A 37 -5.50 -15.01 -7.44
CA ARG A 37 -4.99 -13.64 -7.45
C ARG A 37 -3.97 -13.40 -8.58
N ARG A 38 -3.11 -14.38 -8.86
CA ARG A 38 -2.12 -14.31 -9.94
C ARG A 38 -2.80 -14.12 -11.29
N GLU A 39 -3.79 -14.96 -11.60
CA GLU A 39 -4.55 -14.91 -12.85
C GLU A 39 -5.31 -13.59 -12.99
N GLN A 40 -5.97 -13.14 -11.92
CA GLN A 40 -6.64 -11.84 -11.89
C GLN A 40 -5.68 -10.67 -12.19
N LEU A 41 -4.45 -10.71 -11.68
CA LEU A 41 -3.42 -9.70 -11.96
C LEU A 41 -2.92 -9.74 -13.40
N LEU A 42 -2.83 -10.93 -14.01
CA LEU A 42 -2.46 -11.09 -15.41
C LEU A 42 -3.54 -10.51 -16.34
N ASP A 43 -4.81 -10.69 -16.00
CA ASP A 43 -5.95 -10.29 -16.81
C ASP A 43 -6.37 -8.81 -16.65
N VAL A 44 -5.67 -8.04 -15.80
CA VAL A 44 -6.00 -6.62 -15.59
C VAL A 44 -5.92 -5.83 -16.90
N THR A 45 -6.99 -5.10 -17.21
CA THR A 45 -7.11 -4.17 -18.34
C THR A 45 -6.88 -2.72 -17.93
N LYS A 46 -6.60 -1.84 -18.91
CA LYS A 46 -6.40 -0.40 -18.66
C LYS A 46 -7.68 0.27 -18.15
N GLU A 47 -8.82 -0.18 -18.66
CA GLU A 47 -10.14 0.32 -18.35
C GLU A 47 -10.49 0.02 -16.88
N GLN A 48 -10.18 -1.19 -16.42
CA GLN A 48 -10.35 -1.57 -15.01
C GLN A 48 -9.48 -0.71 -14.09
N VAL A 49 -8.21 -0.46 -14.46
CA VAL A 49 -7.32 0.42 -13.67
C VAL A 49 -7.90 1.84 -13.55
N ARG A 50 -8.40 2.39 -14.67
CA ARG A 50 -9.05 3.72 -14.66
C ARG A 50 -10.31 3.72 -13.81
N ALA A 51 -11.15 2.69 -13.91
CA ALA A 51 -12.39 2.58 -13.16
C ALA A 51 -12.14 2.52 -11.65
N VAL A 52 -11.16 1.72 -11.19
CA VAL A 52 -10.84 1.64 -9.75
C VAL A 52 -10.14 2.90 -9.24
N ALA A 53 -9.33 3.58 -10.06
CA ALA A 53 -8.74 4.87 -9.71
C ALA A 53 -9.82 5.94 -9.52
N GLN A 54 -10.81 6.00 -10.42
CA GLN A 54 -11.95 6.89 -10.26
C GLN A 54 -12.70 6.59 -8.95
N LYS A 55 -13.06 5.32 -8.74
CA LYS A 55 -13.90 4.90 -7.61
C LYS A 55 -13.24 5.11 -6.24
N TYR A 56 -11.96 4.77 -6.10
CA TYR A 56 -11.31 4.72 -4.78
C TYR A 56 -10.39 5.92 -4.51
N LEU A 57 -9.83 6.55 -5.53
CA LEU A 57 -8.95 7.71 -5.35
C LEU A 57 -9.71 9.01 -5.57
N VAL A 58 -10.29 9.21 -6.77
CA VAL A 58 -10.93 10.48 -7.10
C VAL A 58 -12.20 10.71 -6.28
N ASP A 59 -13.07 9.70 -6.22
CA ASP A 59 -14.31 9.82 -5.46
C ASP A 59 -14.07 9.75 -3.94
N GLY A 60 -12.98 9.09 -3.49
CA GLY A 60 -12.54 9.13 -2.10
C GLY A 60 -12.08 10.52 -1.68
N LEU A 61 -11.26 11.19 -2.51
CA LEU A 61 -10.82 12.57 -2.29
C LEU A 61 -11.99 13.56 -2.27
N LYS A 62 -13.00 13.38 -3.14
CA LYS A 62 -14.21 14.22 -3.11
C LYS A 62 -15.02 14.10 -1.82
N LYS A 63 -14.87 12.98 -1.11
CA LYS A 63 -15.56 12.70 0.16
C LYS A 63 -14.73 13.06 1.39
N GLU A 64 -13.53 13.64 1.21
CA GLU A 64 -12.62 13.97 2.30
C GLU A 64 -12.25 12.73 3.15
N GLU A 65 -12.17 11.57 2.50
CA GLU A 65 -11.81 10.28 3.12
C GLU A 65 -10.29 10.11 3.28
N GLU A 66 -9.48 11.02 2.75
CA GLU A 66 -8.03 10.98 2.90
C GLU A 66 -7.60 11.14 4.36
N ARG A 67 -6.53 10.44 4.71
CA ARG A 67 -5.86 10.54 6.01
C ARG A 67 -4.39 10.71 5.74
N VAL A 68 -3.85 11.86 6.15
CA VAL A 68 -2.45 12.21 5.90
C VAL A 68 -1.77 12.42 7.25
N ALA A 69 -0.56 11.89 7.38
CA ALA A 69 0.30 12.08 8.54
C ALA A 69 1.72 12.37 8.05
N PHE A 70 2.37 13.33 8.69
CA PHE A 70 3.76 13.70 8.42
C PHE A 70 4.57 13.56 9.70
N LEU A 71 5.79 13.03 9.57
CA LEU A 71 6.76 12.94 10.64
C LEU A 71 7.99 13.75 10.24
N GLY A 72 8.38 14.71 11.08
CA GLY A 72 9.57 15.53 10.85
C GLY A 72 9.48 16.87 11.57
N GLU A 73 10.43 17.74 11.26
CA GLU A 73 10.47 19.10 11.80
C GLU A 73 9.17 19.87 11.50
N LYS A 74 8.75 20.69 12.45
CA LYS A 74 7.59 21.57 12.26
C LYS A 74 7.87 22.55 11.12
N ARG A 75 7.13 22.40 10.02
CA ARG A 75 7.23 23.28 8.85
C ARG A 75 6.21 24.42 8.94
N ALA A 76 6.51 25.52 8.26
CA ALA A 76 5.67 26.72 8.26
C ALA A 76 4.28 26.53 7.62
N TRP A 77 4.10 25.51 6.78
CA TRP A 77 2.81 25.18 6.14
C TRP A 77 1.85 24.41 7.06
N VAL A 78 2.31 23.96 8.22
CA VAL A 78 1.47 23.29 9.22
C VAL A 78 0.61 24.36 9.89
N ASP A 79 -0.57 24.60 9.32
CA ASP A 79 -1.57 25.51 9.85
C ASP A 79 -2.46 24.84 10.93
N GLY A 80 -3.48 25.57 11.39
CA GLY A 80 -4.41 25.10 12.43
C GLY A 80 -5.33 23.93 12.03
N SER A 81 -5.27 23.46 10.78
CA SER A 81 -6.05 22.28 10.33
C SER A 81 -5.38 20.94 10.71
N TRP A 82 -4.10 20.96 11.10
CA TRP A 82 -3.34 19.77 11.46
C TRP A 82 -3.36 19.51 12.97
N LYS A 83 -3.60 18.25 13.35
CA LYS A 83 -3.33 17.79 14.72
C LYS A 83 -1.83 17.57 14.86
N VAL A 84 -1.14 18.50 15.52
CA VAL A 84 0.29 18.39 15.81
C VAL A 84 0.50 17.64 17.12
N GLN A 85 1.37 16.63 17.10
CA GLN A 85 1.84 15.93 18.29
C GLN A 85 3.36 16.05 18.36
N GLU A 86 3.86 16.70 19.42
CA GLU A 86 5.29 16.74 19.68
C GLU A 86 5.75 15.34 20.12
N MET A 87 6.73 14.84 19.38
CA MET A 87 7.44 13.62 19.74
C MET A 87 8.67 14.11 20.47
N ASP A 88 8.68 13.94 21.79
CA ASP A 88 9.72 14.37 22.73
C ASP A 88 11.04 13.59 22.49
N ILE A 89 11.56 13.75 21.28
CA ILE A 89 12.77 13.16 20.78
C ILE A 89 13.80 14.27 20.92
N GLN A 90 14.73 14.10 21.87
CA GLN A 90 15.95 14.89 21.91
C GLN A 90 16.72 14.61 20.62
N GLY A 91 16.51 15.43 19.60
CA GLY A 91 17.31 15.40 18.39
C GLY A 91 18.76 15.62 18.77
N ALA A 92 19.65 14.76 18.27
CA ALA A 92 21.08 15.01 18.36
C ALA A 92 21.35 16.38 17.70
N GLU A 93 21.92 17.30 18.48
CA GLU A 93 22.46 18.56 17.97
C GLU A 93 23.51 18.23 16.89
N GLU A 94 23.36 18.78 15.69
CA GLU A 94 24.46 18.86 14.71
C GLU A 94 25.45 19.96 15.10
#